data_AF-A0A0G1RZJ5-F1
#
_entry.id   AF-A0A0G1RZJ5-F1
#
_cell.length_a   1.000
_cell.length_b   1.000
_cell.length_c   1.000
_cell.angle_alpha   90.00
_cell.angle_beta   90.00
_cell.angle_gamma   90.00
#
_symmetry.space_group_name_H-M   'P 1'
#
loop_
_entity.id
_entity.type
_entity.pdbx_description
1 polymer ?
#
loop_
_entity_poly.entity_id
_entity_poly.type
_entity_poly.pdbx_seq_one_letter_code
_entity_poly.pdbx_strand_id
1 'polypeptide(L)'
;MISLLRAVYVNHGIANRVRDITRDIESGNLQTWLAKREGQLVATASLVHQPNGDVEIGRAVSLEKGNGKLLMLLASLAHLKNNSDAPIVAEVRAAEQFGGIPSGEATQHICFELLDLVPHALAPFFNHGGPVRNESFILARSDRQPGRTATEMVLSTLTNRDLRGRVQRVKLVQDEPFQIIVPDTNGSTLSEIWTAKDIQFKEGFTLFPIEVTDANLALVGTLLTNPRIVMCGIDHRQGENGKPIILFGTVGKDTKVAPSKITDALAPAVRRDLQILPISLPSLAIKISTRPAMV
;
A
#
# COMPACT_ATOMS: atom_id res chain seq x y z
N MET A 1 -9.38 21.04 -10.55
CA MET A 1 -8.91 19.75 -9.98
C MET A 1 -9.72 19.37 -8.74
N ILE A 2 -9.71 20.17 -7.67
CA ILE A 2 -10.41 19.83 -6.41
C ILE A 2 -11.90 19.58 -6.62
N SER A 3 -12.57 20.36 -7.47
CA SER A 3 -13.96 20.11 -7.87
C SER A 3 -14.16 18.74 -8.53
N LEU A 4 -13.25 18.32 -9.41
CA LEU A 4 -13.27 16.99 -10.03
C LEU A 4 -13.03 15.87 -9.00
N LEU A 5 -12.05 16.05 -8.12
CA LEU A 5 -11.75 15.09 -7.06
C LEU A 5 -12.95 14.92 -6.12
N ARG A 6 -13.62 16.02 -5.74
CA ARG A 6 -14.86 15.98 -4.95
C ARG A 6 -16.02 15.33 -5.70
N ALA A 7 -16.17 15.59 -7.00
CA ALA A 7 -17.23 15.01 -7.80
C ALA A 7 -17.11 13.48 -7.93
N VAL A 8 -15.89 12.96 -8.04
CA VAL A 8 -15.64 11.52 -8.22
C VAL A 8 -15.44 10.78 -6.90
N TYR A 9 -14.80 11.41 -5.93
CA TYR A 9 -14.47 10.77 -4.66
C TYR A 9 -15.34 11.17 -3.47
N VAL A 10 -16.35 12.03 -3.68
CA VAL A 10 -17.47 12.49 -2.81
C VAL A 10 -17.14 12.75 -1.32
N ASN A 11 -16.56 11.79 -0.60
CA ASN A 11 -16.16 11.84 0.81
C ASN A 11 -14.69 11.45 1.10
N HIS A 12 -13.83 11.26 0.09
CA HIS A 12 -12.43 10.87 0.28
C HIS A 12 -11.58 11.98 0.89
N GLY A 13 -10.72 11.65 1.86
CA GLY A 13 -9.82 12.61 2.53
C GLY A 13 -8.98 13.50 1.61
N ILE A 14 -8.58 13.01 0.43
CA ILE A 14 -7.86 13.81 -0.59
C ILE A 14 -8.69 15.03 -1.04
N ALA A 15 -10.01 14.87 -1.17
CA ALA A 15 -10.90 15.93 -1.62
C ALA A 15 -11.16 17.02 -0.54
N ASN A 16 -10.79 16.74 0.71
CA ASN A 16 -10.97 17.61 1.87
C ASN A 16 -9.71 18.40 2.25
N ARG A 17 -8.53 18.01 1.75
CA ARG A 17 -7.23 18.66 2.03
C ARG A 17 -6.84 19.72 0.99
N VAL A 18 -7.74 20.67 0.75
CA VAL A 18 -7.55 21.72 -0.28
C VAL A 18 -6.26 22.51 -0.08
N ARG A 19 -5.96 22.92 1.15
CA ARG A 19 -4.77 23.73 1.46
C ARG A 19 -3.47 22.98 1.18
N ASP A 20 -3.41 21.69 1.54
CA ASP A 20 -2.22 20.86 1.30
C ASP A 20 -1.99 20.69 -0.20
N ILE A 21 -3.05 20.39 -0.95
CA ILE A 21 -2.98 20.27 -2.40
C ILE A 21 -2.47 21.56 -3.06
N THR A 22 -2.99 22.72 -2.65
CA THR A 22 -2.54 24.01 -3.20
C THR A 22 -1.06 24.24 -2.88
N ARG A 23 -0.65 23.98 -1.64
CA ARG A 23 0.76 24.10 -1.23
C ARG A 23 1.66 23.18 -2.06
N ASP A 24 1.27 21.92 -2.27
CA ASP A 24 2.05 20.97 -3.06
C ASP A 24 2.21 21.41 -4.52
N ILE A 25 1.18 22.04 -5.10
CA ILE A 25 1.26 22.62 -6.46
C ILE A 25 2.24 23.79 -6.48
N GLU A 26 2.10 24.72 -5.53
CA GLU A 26 2.94 25.93 -5.43
C GLU A 26 4.42 25.58 -5.18
N SER A 27 4.68 24.51 -4.42
CA SER A 27 6.03 24.04 -4.13
C SER A 27 6.63 23.14 -5.22
N GLY A 28 5.88 22.84 -6.29
CA GLY A 28 6.32 21.93 -7.36
C GLY A 28 6.29 20.45 -6.97
N ASN A 29 5.81 20.10 -5.78
CA ASN A 29 5.67 18.70 -5.35
C ASN A 29 4.48 18.00 -6.02
N LEU A 30 3.58 18.76 -6.65
CA LEU A 30 2.46 18.23 -7.41
C LEU A 30 2.41 18.82 -8.81
N GLN A 31 2.70 18.01 -9.83
CA GLN A 31 2.47 18.38 -11.22
C GLN A 31 1.18 17.74 -11.73
N THR A 32 0.29 18.52 -12.35
CA THR A 32 -1.06 18.05 -12.72
C THR A 32 -1.39 18.31 -14.18
N TRP A 33 -1.93 17.28 -14.83
CA TRP A 33 -2.52 17.33 -16.16
C TRP A 33 -4.04 17.45 -16.03
N LEU A 34 -4.62 18.28 -16.89
CA LEU A 34 -6.06 18.60 -16.86
C LEU A 34 -6.62 18.48 -18.28
N ALA A 35 -7.76 17.82 -18.42
CA ALA A 35 -8.55 17.85 -19.64
C ALA A 35 -9.74 18.81 -19.45
N LYS A 36 -9.97 19.64 -20.47
CA LYS A 36 -11.12 20.56 -20.54
C LYS A 36 -11.97 20.25 -21.76
N ARG A 37 -13.28 20.35 -21.62
CA ARG A 37 -14.26 20.31 -22.69
C ARG A 37 -15.27 21.42 -22.46
N GLU A 38 -15.53 22.23 -23.49
CA GLU A 38 -16.52 23.33 -23.41
C GLU A 38 -16.29 24.27 -22.19
N GLY A 39 -15.02 24.53 -21.87
CA GLY A 39 -14.63 25.34 -20.71
C GLY A 39 -14.70 24.64 -19.35
N GLN A 40 -15.29 23.44 -19.26
CA GLN A 40 -15.40 22.65 -18.04
C GLN A 40 -14.25 21.64 -17.91
N LEU A 41 -13.77 21.44 -16.68
CA LEU A 41 -12.79 20.40 -16.38
C LEU A 41 -13.48 19.04 -16.36
N VAL A 42 -12.96 18.07 -17.12
CA VAL A 42 -13.56 16.73 -17.27
C VAL A 42 -12.67 15.60 -16.80
N ALA A 43 -11.34 15.81 -16.70
CA ALA A 43 -10.43 14.81 -16.14
C ALA A 43 -9.15 15.44 -15.57
N THR A 44 -8.46 14.69 -14.72
CA THR A 44 -7.13 15.02 -14.20
C THR A 44 -6.31 13.77 -13.93
N ALA A 45 -4.98 13.91 -13.92
CA ALA A 45 -4.01 12.99 -13.33
C ALA A 45 -2.80 13.81 -12.85
N SER A 46 -2.10 13.34 -11.83
CA SER A 46 -0.99 14.08 -11.23
C SER A 46 0.22 13.20 -10.94
N LEU A 47 1.40 13.79 -11.07
CA LEU A 47 2.64 13.29 -10.48
C LEU A 47 2.83 13.94 -9.12
N VAL A 48 3.01 13.12 -8.07
CA VAL A 48 3.30 13.57 -6.71
C VAL A 48 4.76 13.22 -6.40
N HIS A 49 5.59 14.24 -6.19
CA HIS A 49 6.98 14.04 -5.79
C HIS A 49 7.03 13.75 -4.30
N GLN A 50 7.57 12.59 -3.97
CA GLN A 50 7.71 12.13 -2.60
C GLN A 50 9.06 12.58 -2.01
N PRO A 51 9.16 12.83 -0.69
CA PRO A 51 10.42 13.26 -0.06
C PRO A 51 11.59 12.29 -0.24
N ASN A 52 11.31 11.02 -0.55
CA ASN A 52 12.30 9.97 -0.80
C ASN A 52 12.80 9.93 -2.26
N GLY A 53 12.34 10.84 -3.13
CA GLY A 53 12.73 10.91 -4.54
C GLY A 53 11.83 10.09 -5.49
N ASP A 54 10.90 9.29 -4.96
CA ASP A 54 9.93 8.59 -5.80
C ASP A 54 8.90 9.56 -6.40
N VAL A 55 8.33 9.17 -7.53
CA VAL A 55 7.25 9.93 -8.17
C VAL A 55 6.01 9.08 -8.28
N GLU A 56 4.98 9.43 -7.53
CA GLU A 56 3.71 8.73 -7.55
C GLU A 56 2.83 9.23 -8.69
N ILE A 57 2.37 8.33 -9.56
CA ILE A 57 1.28 8.61 -10.49
C ILE A 57 -0.05 8.34 -9.80
N GLY A 58 -0.83 9.40 -9.58
CA GLY A 58 -2.04 9.31 -8.78
C GLY A 58 -3.04 10.41 -9.09
N ARG A 59 -4.02 10.55 -8.19
CA ARG A 59 -5.09 11.58 -8.25
C ARG A 59 -5.82 11.60 -9.60
N ALA A 60 -5.85 10.46 -10.29
CA ALA A 60 -6.45 10.31 -11.60
C ALA A 60 -7.97 10.16 -11.48
N VAL A 61 -8.71 11.11 -12.04
CA VAL A 61 -10.19 11.07 -12.10
C VAL A 61 -10.68 11.56 -13.45
N SER A 62 -11.83 11.02 -13.87
CA SER A 62 -12.44 11.36 -15.16
C SER A 62 -13.95 11.27 -15.06
N LEU A 63 -14.66 12.31 -15.53
CA LEU A 63 -16.12 12.31 -15.67
C LEU A 63 -16.56 11.53 -16.92
N GLU A 64 -15.66 11.40 -17.90
CA GLU A 64 -15.89 10.69 -19.17
C GLU A 64 -14.96 9.48 -19.28
N LYS A 65 -15.34 8.46 -20.04
CA LYS A 65 -14.46 7.30 -20.27
C LYS A 65 -13.23 7.70 -21.09
N GLY A 66 -12.05 7.20 -20.72
CA GLY A 66 -10.81 7.31 -21.50
C GLY A 66 -9.90 8.50 -21.17
N ASN A 67 -10.43 9.67 -20.79
CA ASN A 67 -9.60 10.85 -20.53
C ASN A 67 -8.62 10.65 -19.37
N GLY A 68 -9.05 10.00 -18.28
CA GLY A 68 -8.16 9.67 -17.15
C GLY A 68 -6.95 8.82 -17.56
N LYS A 69 -7.16 7.80 -18.40
CA LYS A 69 -6.09 6.95 -18.96
C LYS A 69 -5.08 7.79 -19.75
N LEU A 70 -5.57 8.63 -20.67
CA LEU A 70 -4.70 9.49 -21.47
C LEU A 70 -3.84 10.40 -20.59
N LEU A 71 -4.44 11.05 -19.59
CA LEU A 71 -3.72 11.96 -18.71
C LEU A 71 -2.67 11.23 -17.85
N MET A 72 -2.96 10.02 -17.37
CA MET A 72 -1.97 9.20 -16.66
C MET A 72 -0.77 8.87 -17.56
N LEU A 73 -1.03 8.43 -18.79
CA LEU A 73 0.05 8.11 -19.74
C LEU A 73 0.87 9.36 -20.10
N LEU A 74 0.23 10.52 -20.31
CA LEU A 74 0.93 11.77 -20.59
C LEU A 74 1.80 12.21 -19.40
N ALA A 75 1.29 12.10 -18.18
CA ALA A 75 2.04 12.40 -16.96
C ALA A 75 3.26 11.48 -16.83
N SER A 76 3.07 10.16 -16.98
CA SER A 76 4.17 9.19 -16.93
C SER A 76 5.20 9.41 -18.05
N LEU A 77 4.78 9.72 -19.27
CA LEU A 77 5.69 10.05 -20.37
C LEU A 77 6.50 11.32 -20.11
N ALA A 78 5.89 12.35 -19.51
CA ALA A 78 6.59 13.56 -19.13
C ALA A 78 7.65 13.29 -18.05
N HIS A 79 7.32 12.44 -17.07
CA HIS A 79 8.28 11.99 -16.06
C HIS A 79 9.48 11.27 -16.70
N LEU A 80 9.22 10.25 -17.53
CA LEU A 80 10.28 9.47 -18.18
C LEU A 80 11.20 10.30 -19.07
N LYS A 81 10.69 11.39 -19.67
CA LYS A 81 11.50 12.30 -20.49
C LYS A 81 12.40 13.23 -19.70
N ASN A 82 11.96 13.65 -18.51
CA ASN A 82 12.63 14.69 -17.73
C ASN A 82 13.43 14.13 -16.55
N ASN A 83 13.08 12.96 -16.03
CA ASN A 83 13.63 12.37 -14.82
C ASN A 83 13.71 10.83 -14.96
N SER A 84 14.60 10.34 -15.84
CA SER A 84 14.69 8.91 -16.18
C SER A 84 15.04 7.99 -15.00
N ASP A 85 15.68 8.52 -13.97
CA ASP A 85 16.30 7.71 -12.92
C ASP A 85 15.39 7.50 -11.71
N ALA A 86 14.36 8.33 -11.57
CA ALA A 86 13.40 8.22 -10.46
C ALA A 86 12.27 7.25 -10.86
N PRO A 87 11.96 6.23 -10.03
CA PRO A 87 10.91 5.29 -10.35
C PRO A 87 9.53 5.94 -10.24
N ILE A 88 8.66 5.58 -11.18
CA ILE A 88 7.21 5.79 -11.05
C ILE A 88 6.68 4.75 -10.06
N VAL A 89 5.93 5.22 -9.07
CA VAL A 89 5.18 4.39 -8.11
C VAL A 89 3.69 4.65 -8.23
N ALA A 90 2.86 3.71 -7.82
CA ALA A 90 1.41 3.88 -7.81
C ALA A 90 0.74 3.11 -6.67
N GLU A 91 -0.31 3.71 -6.12
CA GLU A 91 -1.26 3.06 -5.22
C GLU A 91 -2.51 2.68 -6.04
N VAL A 92 -2.59 1.41 -6.41
CA VAL A 92 -3.60 0.91 -7.35
C VAL A 92 -4.76 0.29 -6.58
N ARG A 93 -5.93 0.94 -6.63
CA ARG A 93 -7.15 0.42 -5.99
C ARG A 93 -7.49 -0.98 -6.51
N ALA A 94 -7.75 -1.90 -5.59
CA ALA A 94 -8.20 -3.27 -5.88
C ALA A 94 -9.64 -3.53 -5.42
N ALA A 95 -10.26 -2.58 -4.71
CA ALA A 95 -11.66 -2.68 -4.29
C ALA A 95 -12.62 -2.66 -5.50
N GLU A 96 -13.73 -3.39 -5.36
CA GLU A 96 -14.86 -3.32 -6.28
C GLU A 96 -15.58 -1.97 -6.19
N GLN A 97 -16.54 -1.75 -7.08
CA GLN A 97 -17.39 -0.56 -7.02
C GLN A 97 -18.29 -0.65 -5.78
N PHE A 98 -18.31 0.41 -4.96
CA PHE A 98 -19.25 0.53 -3.85
C PHE A 98 -19.48 1.98 -3.48
N GLY A 99 -20.64 2.31 -2.91
CA GLY A 99 -20.92 3.65 -2.38
C GLY A 99 -20.76 4.80 -3.41
N GLY A 100 -20.93 4.51 -4.70
CA GLY A 100 -20.70 5.47 -5.79
C GLY A 100 -19.23 5.63 -6.22
N ILE A 101 -18.28 4.97 -5.55
CA ILE A 101 -16.85 4.98 -5.89
C ILE A 101 -16.59 3.92 -6.97
N PRO A 102 -16.05 4.29 -8.15
CA PRO A 102 -15.75 3.34 -9.24
C PRO A 102 -14.74 2.27 -8.84
N SER A 103 -14.85 1.06 -9.42
CA SER A 103 -13.86 -0.01 -9.23
C SER A 103 -12.44 0.41 -9.68
N GLY A 104 -11.42 -0.27 -9.16
CA GLY A 104 -10.04 -0.03 -9.57
C GLY A 104 -9.59 -0.69 -10.87
N GLU A 105 -10.48 -1.39 -11.59
CA GLU A 105 -10.09 -2.23 -12.75
C GLU A 105 -9.38 -1.44 -13.86
N ALA A 106 -9.87 -0.24 -14.19
CA ALA A 106 -9.26 0.61 -15.20
C ALA A 106 -7.83 1.04 -14.78
N THR A 107 -7.65 1.41 -13.51
CA THR A 107 -6.34 1.79 -12.96
C THR A 107 -5.39 0.61 -12.96
N GLN A 108 -5.86 -0.60 -12.61
CA GLN A 108 -5.06 -1.82 -12.68
C GLN A 108 -4.55 -2.08 -14.10
N HIS A 109 -5.41 -2.01 -15.12
CA HIS A 109 -5.00 -2.18 -16.51
C HIS A 109 -3.96 -1.12 -16.96
N ILE A 110 -4.17 0.16 -16.60
CA ILE A 110 -3.22 1.22 -16.94
C ILE A 110 -1.86 0.98 -16.26
N CYS A 111 -1.86 0.73 -14.96
CA CYS A 111 -0.63 0.59 -14.18
C CYS A 111 0.14 -0.69 -14.55
N PHE A 112 -0.53 -1.82 -14.74
CA PHE A 112 0.15 -3.10 -14.92
C PHE A 112 0.43 -3.45 -16.37
N GLU A 113 -0.42 -3.08 -17.33
CA GLU A 113 -0.20 -3.43 -18.75
C GLU A 113 0.44 -2.30 -19.56
N LEU A 114 0.14 -1.03 -19.24
CA LEU A 114 0.60 0.11 -20.05
C LEU A 114 1.82 0.82 -19.46
N LEU A 115 1.90 0.87 -18.13
CA LEU A 115 3.02 1.47 -17.41
C LEU A 115 4.02 0.42 -16.89
N ASP A 116 3.71 -0.86 -17.06
CA ASP A 116 4.55 -2.00 -16.64
C ASP A 116 5.00 -1.90 -15.17
N LEU A 117 4.12 -1.42 -14.28
CA LEU A 117 4.42 -1.32 -12.86
C LEU A 117 4.35 -2.72 -12.23
N VAL A 118 5.37 -3.07 -11.46
CA VAL A 118 5.43 -4.36 -10.78
C VAL A 118 4.86 -4.24 -9.35
N PRO A 119 3.82 -5.02 -9.00
CA PRO A 119 3.23 -4.99 -7.68
C PRO A 119 4.16 -5.61 -6.64
N HIS A 120 4.17 -5.04 -5.43
CA HIS A 120 5.04 -5.49 -4.34
C HIS A 120 4.37 -5.62 -2.97
N ALA A 121 3.17 -5.05 -2.81
CA ALA A 121 2.37 -5.22 -1.62
C ALA A 121 0.87 -5.07 -1.93
N LEU A 122 0.02 -5.71 -1.13
CA LEU A 122 -1.43 -5.48 -1.09
C LEU A 122 -1.86 -5.38 0.37
N ALA A 123 -2.60 -4.33 0.72
CA ALA A 123 -3.23 -4.23 2.02
C ALA A 123 -4.50 -3.37 1.96
N PRO A 124 -5.39 -3.46 2.97
CA PRO A 124 -6.50 -2.55 3.13
C PRO A 124 -6.04 -1.18 3.66
N PHE A 125 -5.21 -0.48 2.87
CA PHE A 125 -4.49 0.74 3.27
C PHE A 125 -5.37 1.99 3.48
N PHE A 126 -6.57 2.04 2.88
CA PHE A 126 -7.39 3.25 2.86
C PHE A 126 -8.82 3.00 3.31
N ASN A 127 -9.47 4.02 3.85
CA ASN A 127 -10.84 3.94 4.34
C ASN A 127 -11.74 4.93 3.58
N HIS A 128 -12.86 4.45 3.03
CA HIS A 128 -13.79 5.25 2.24
C HIS A 128 -15.25 4.92 2.52
N GLY A 129 -16.15 5.81 2.09
CA GLY A 129 -17.60 5.59 2.04
C GLY A 129 -18.37 5.92 3.33
N GLY A 130 -19.69 5.74 3.26
CA GLY A 130 -20.62 5.80 4.38
C GLY A 130 -21.57 4.60 4.31
N PRO A 131 -21.46 3.59 5.20
CA PRO A 131 -20.53 3.48 6.33
C PRO A 131 -19.06 3.29 5.88
N VAL A 132 -18.12 3.69 6.73
CA VAL A 132 -16.67 3.56 6.50
C VAL A 132 -16.29 2.09 6.29
N ARG A 133 -15.52 1.82 5.24
CA ARG A 133 -14.94 0.51 4.94
C ARG A 133 -13.50 0.67 4.51
N ASN A 134 -12.66 -0.31 4.84
CA ASN A 134 -11.31 -0.34 4.31
C ASN A 134 -11.31 -0.90 2.88
N GLU A 135 -10.51 -0.30 2.02
CA GLU A 135 -10.32 -0.68 0.63
C GLU A 135 -8.93 -1.27 0.43
N SER A 136 -8.85 -2.41 -0.26
CA SER A 136 -7.56 -2.98 -0.64
C SER A 136 -6.92 -2.18 -1.78
N PHE A 137 -5.64 -1.88 -1.62
CA PHE A 137 -4.79 -1.22 -2.60
C PHE A 137 -3.52 -2.03 -2.82
N ILE A 138 -3.08 -2.09 -4.08
CA ILE A 138 -1.84 -2.72 -4.52
C ILE A 138 -0.79 -1.62 -4.65
N LEU A 139 0.33 -1.75 -3.96
CA LEU A 139 1.49 -0.87 -4.16
C LEU A 139 2.32 -1.43 -5.32
N ALA A 140 2.67 -0.58 -6.28
CA ALA A 140 3.38 -0.97 -7.49
C ALA A 140 4.46 0.06 -7.89
N ARG A 141 5.51 -0.41 -8.58
CA ARG A 141 6.64 0.44 -9.00
C ARG A 141 7.31 -0.03 -10.28
N SER A 142 7.88 0.88 -11.04
CA SER A 142 8.42 0.68 -12.41
C SER A 142 9.83 0.10 -12.48
N ASP A 143 10.65 0.24 -11.45
CA ASP A 143 12.04 -0.22 -11.39
C ASP A 143 12.20 -1.61 -10.76
N ARG A 144 11.09 -2.28 -10.43
CA ARG A 144 11.12 -3.67 -9.98
C ARG A 144 11.09 -4.62 -11.16
N GLN A 145 11.93 -5.65 -11.08
CA GLN A 145 11.90 -6.73 -12.05
C GLN A 145 10.72 -7.66 -11.76
N PRO A 146 9.96 -8.06 -12.79
CA PRO A 146 8.97 -9.12 -12.64
C PRO A 146 9.68 -10.44 -12.33
N GLY A 147 8.99 -11.35 -11.62
CA GLY A 147 9.46 -12.73 -11.49
C GLY A 147 9.45 -13.30 -10.07
N ARG A 148 9.29 -12.47 -9.04
CA ARG A 148 8.94 -12.97 -7.69
C ARG A 148 7.65 -12.34 -7.23
N THR A 149 6.78 -13.19 -6.71
CA THR A 149 5.59 -12.79 -5.96
C THR A 149 5.97 -12.15 -4.62
N ALA A 150 5.05 -11.41 -3.99
CA ALA A 150 5.32 -10.78 -2.69
C ALA A 150 5.62 -11.82 -1.61
N THR A 151 4.92 -12.95 -1.61
CA THR A 151 5.24 -14.06 -0.70
C THR A 151 6.63 -14.64 -0.96
N GLU A 152 7.03 -14.86 -2.22
CA GLU A 152 8.38 -15.35 -2.53
C GLU A 152 9.46 -14.38 -2.08
N MET A 153 9.23 -13.07 -2.24
CA MET A 153 10.13 -12.05 -1.74
C MET A 153 10.28 -12.14 -0.21
N VAL A 154 9.16 -12.22 0.53
CA VAL A 154 9.20 -12.35 1.99
C VAL A 154 9.89 -13.65 2.42
N LEU A 155 9.51 -14.78 1.83
CA LEU A 155 10.12 -16.09 2.14
C LEU A 155 11.62 -16.08 1.87
N SER A 156 12.07 -15.54 0.73
CA SER A 156 13.49 -15.43 0.43
C SER A 156 14.25 -14.57 1.44
N THR A 157 13.58 -13.54 1.99
CA THR A 157 14.15 -12.65 3.01
C THR A 157 14.31 -13.36 4.38
N LEU A 158 13.39 -14.27 4.70
CA LEU A 158 13.33 -14.97 5.98
C LEU A 158 14.02 -16.34 5.98
N THR A 159 14.37 -16.87 4.82
CA THR A 159 15.05 -18.16 4.68
C THR A 159 16.30 -18.22 5.57
N ASN A 160 16.45 -19.31 6.33
CA ASN A 160 17.58 -19.57 7.25
C ASN A 160 17.72 -18.59 8.43
N ARG A 161 16.71 -17.78 8.74
CA ARG A 161 16.69 -16.90 9.92
C ARG A 161 16.08 -17.61 11.13
N ASP A 162 16.61 -17.40 12.33
CA ASP A 162 15.92 -17.81 13.56
C ASP A 162 14.92 -16.71 13.97
N LEU A 163 13.64 -17.04 13.96
CA LEU A 163 12.55 -16.12 14.30
C LEU A 163 12.15 -16.18 15.78
N ARG A 164 12.93 -16.88 16.60
CA ARG A 164 12.72 -16.99 18.05
C ARG A 164 13.64 -16.02 18.78
N GLY A 165 13.26 -15.70 20.01
CA GLY A 165 14.08 -14.89 20.91
C GLY A 165 13.25 -13.83 21.61
N ARG A 166 13.95 -12.81 22.12
CA ARG A 166 13.32 -11.69 22.80
C ARG A 166 12.65 -10.77 21.77
N VAL A 167 11.34 -10.62 21.89
CA VAL A 167 10.56 -9.71 21.06
C VAL A 167 10.92 -8.27 21.39
N GLN A 168 11.29 -7.53 20.35
CA GLN A 168 11.60 -6.10 20.42
C GLN A 168 10.36 -5.29 20.83
N ARG A 169 10.56 -4.24 21.62
CA ARG A 169 9.50 -3.27 21.97
C ARG A 169 9.11 -2.47 20.72
N VAL A 170 7.92 -1.89 20.73
CA VAL A 170 7.31 -1.22 19.58
C VAL A 170 6.66 0.10 19.98
N LYS A 171 6.54 1.04 19.05
CA LYS A 171 5.96 2.36 19.31
C LYS A 171 4.99 2.75 18.20
N LEU A 172 3.85 3.33 18.60
CA LEU A 172 2.94 4.01 17.69
C LEU A 172 3.57 5.34 17.25
N VAL A 173 3.85 5.48 15.96
CA VAL A 173 4.46 6.69 15.38
C VAL A 173 3.49 7.52 14.55
N GLN A 174 2.35 6.92 14.17
CA GLN A 174 1.26 7.59 13.46
C GLN A 174 -0.06 6.96 13.88
N ASP A 175 -1.10 7.78 14.09
CA ASP A 175 -2.47 7.31 14.39
C ASP A 175 -3.44 7.52 13.21
N GLU A 176 -3.15 8.45 12.30
CA GLU A 176 -4.04 8.82 11.18
C GLU A 176 -3.25 8.99 9.87
N PRO A 177 -3.80 8.62 8.69
CA PRO A 177 -5.16 8.09 8.46
C PRO A 177 -5.34 6.61 8.85
N PHE A 178 -4.23 5.94 9.18
CA PHE A 178 -4.19 4.61 9.76
C PHE A 178 -2.98 4.53 10.69
N GLN A 179 -2.99 3.56 11.59
CA GLN A 179 -1.96 3.42 12.61
C GLN A 179 -0.67 2.84 12.03
N ILE A 180 0.48 3.41 12.38
CA ILE A 180 1.80 2.84 12.05
C ILE A 180 2.54 2.56 13.36
N ILE A 181 2.94 1.30 13.52
CA ILE A 181 3.67 0.81 14.69
C ILE A 181 5.02 0.25 14.24
N VAL A 182 6.11 0.80 14.78
CA VAL A 182 7.49 0.44 14.41
C VAL A 182 8.25 -0.15 15.60
N PRO A 183 9.32 -0.94 15.37
CA PRO A 183 10.23 -1.35 16.43
C PRO A 183 10.88 -0.15 17.11
N ASP A 184 10.92 -0.13 18.44
CA ASP A 184 11.54 0.94 19.25
C ASP A 184 11.95 0.36 20.61
N THR A 185 13.23 0.47 20.97
CA THR A 185 13.78 -0.06 22.24
C THR A 185 13.13 0.57 23.48
N ASN A 186 12.65 1.80 23.37
CA ASN A 186 11.99 2.57 24.43
C ASN A 186 10.46 2.53 24.32
N GLY A 187 9.92 1.71 23.40
CA GLY A 187 8.48 1.59 23.15
C GLY A 187 7.73 0.80 24.21
N SER A 188 6.61 0.20 23.83
CA SER A 188 5.80 -0.75 24.62
C SER A 188 6.00 -2.18 24.11
N THR A 189 5.68 -3.17 24.93
CA THR A 189 5.56 -4.56 24.47
C THR A 189 4.37 -4.71 23.52
N LEU A 190 4.40 -5.71 22.64
CA LEU A 190 3.24 -6.01 21.77
C LEU A 190 1.96 -6.30 22.57
N SER A 191 2.07 -6.97 23.72
CA SER A 191 0.92 -7.23 24.59
C SER A 191 0.31 -5.95 25.15
N GLU A 192 1.12 -4.98 25.55
CA GLU A 192 0.65 -3.66 26.01
C GLU A 192 -0.05 -2.92 24.86
N ILE A 193 0.52 -2.96 23.64
CA ILE A 193 -0.11 -2.38 22.45
C ILE A 193 -1.46 -3.04 22.16
N TRP A 194 -1.54 -4.38 22.14
CA TRP A 194 -2.78 -5.08 21.80
C TRP A 194 -3.90 -4.93 22.84
N THR A 195 -3.56 -4.60 24.09
CA THR A 195 -4.52 -4.48 25.19
C THR A 195 -4.84 -3.03 25.56
N ALA A 196 -4.05 -2.07 25.11
CA ALA A 196 -4.31 -0.65 25.33
C ALA A 196 -5.65 -0.26 24.72
N LYS A 197 -6.51 0.39 25.51
CA LYS A 197 -7.84 0.85 25.07
C LYS A 197 -7.76 1.82 23.89
N ASP A 198 -6.68 2.60 23.80
CA ASP A 198 -6.44 3.55 22.70
C ASP A 198 -5.93 2.87 21.41
N ILE A 199 -5.53 1.61 21.50
CA ILE A 199 -5.04 0.74 20.42
C ILE A 199 -5.96 -0.48 20.24
N GLN A 200 -7.12 -0.49 20.89
CA GLN A 200 -8.25 -1.32 20.46
C GLN A 200 -8.60 -0.81 19.07
N PHE A 201 -7.99 -1.43 18.05
CA PHE A 201 -8.10 -1.12 16.62
C PHE A 201 -9.27 -0.17 16.36
N LYS A 202 -9.02 1.14 16.47
CA LYS A 202 -10.00 2.14 16.04
C LYS A 202 -10.40 1.71 14.64
N GLU A 203 -11.69 1.79 14.30
CA GLU A 203 -12.25 1.30 13.05
C GLU A 203 -11.28 1.52 11.87
N GLY A 204 -10.55 0.48 11.43
CA GLY A 204 -9.47 0.71 10.46
C GLY A 204 -8.36 -0.35 10.39
N PHE A 205 -7.19 0.12 9.98
CA PHE A 205 -6.01 -0.66 9.63
C PHE A 205 -4.82 -0.24 10.50
N THR A 206 -3.98 -1.19 10.92
CA THR A 206 -2.70 -0.91 11.57
C THR A 206 -1.59 -1.57 10.75
N LEU A 207 -0.57 -0.80 10.40
CA LEU A 207 0.59 -1.25 9.66
C LEU A 207 1.80 -1.38 10.59
N PHE A 208 2.51 -2.51 10.47
CA PHE A 208 3.77 -2.80 11.11
C PHE A 208 4.84 -2.96 10.02
N PRO A 209 5.53 -1.88 9.62
CA PRO A 209 6.70 -1.97 8.76
C PRO A 209 7.91 -2.41 9.60
N ILE A 210 8.36 -3.65 9.40
CA ILE A 210 9.44 -4.25 10.20
C ILE A 210 10.67 -4.50 9.32
N GLU A 211 11.74 -3.76 9.57
CA GLU A 211 13.04 -4.04 8.96
C GLU A 211 13.60 -5.37 9.47
N VAL A 212 14.07 -6.23 8.56
CA VAL A 212 14.58 -7.59 8.88
C VAL A 212 16.03 -7.54 9.37
N THR A 213 16.21 -7.00 10.57
CA THR A 213 17.45 -7.05 11.35
C THR A 213 17.41 -8.17 12.39
N ASP A 214 18.56 -8.61 12.89
CA ASP A 214 18.61 -9.67 13.92
C ASP A 214 17.84 -9.28 15.20
N ALA A 215 17.82 -7.99 15.55
CA ALA A 215 17.04 -7.46 16.66
C ALA A 215 15.52 -7.59 16.46
N ASN A 216 15.05 -7.58 15.20
CA ASN A 216 13.63 -7.60 14.87
C ASN A 216 13.10 -9.00 14.49
N LEU A 217 13.96 -10.02 14.32
CA LEU A 217 13.54 -11.35 13.86
C LEU A 217 12.50 -12.01 14.79
N ALA A 218 12.66 -11.86 16.10
CA ALA A 218 11.68 -12.39 17.06
C ALA A 218 10.31 -11.68 16.97
N LEU A 219 10.33 -10.38 16.65
CA LEU A 219 9.11 -9.61 16.38
C LEU A 219 8.43 -10.09 15.10
N VAL A 220 9.20 -10.30 14.02
CA VAL A 220 8.70 -10.88 12.77
C VAL A 220 8.04 -12.24 13.00
N GLY A 221 8.70 -13.14 13.75
CA GLY A 221 8.14 -14.44 14.12
C GLY A 221 6.82 -14.31 14.89
N THR A 222 6.78 -13.41 15.86
CA THR A 222 5.57 -13.15 16.66
C THR A 222 4.41 -12.66 15.78
N LEU A 223 4.65 -11.71 14.88
CA LEU A 223 3.62 -11.18 13.97
C LEU A 223 3.11 -12.25 13.01
N LEU A 224 3.98 -13.09 12.46
CA LEU A 224 3.62 -14.20 11.56
C LEU A 224 2.73 -15.26 12.20
N THR A 225 2.85 -15.46 13.52
CA THR A 225 2.03 -16.44 14.26
C THR A 225 0.70 -15.88 14.77
N ASN A 226 0.49 -14.57 14.68
CA ASN A 226 -0.73 -13.95 15.16
C ASN A 226 -1.84 -14.06 14.09
N PRO A 227 -2.99 -14.71 14.39
CA PRO A 227 -4.05 -14.95 13.41
C PRO A 227 -4.77 -13.66 12.96
N ARG A 228 -4.56 -12.53 13.65
CA ARG A 228 -5.12 -11.22 13.28
C ARG A 228 -4.19 -10.41 12.37
N ILE A 229 -2.97 -10.89 12.16
CA ILE A 229 -1.98 -10.24 11.31
C ILE A 229 -2.05 -10.85 9.91
N VAL A 230 -2.02 -9.97 8.91
CA VAL A 230 -1.85 -10.31 7.50
C VAL A 230 -0.47 -9.85 7.03
N MET A 231 0.15 -10.62 6.15
CA MET A 231 1.39 -10.21 5.50
C MET A 231 1.00 -9.39 4.28
N CYS A 232 1.46 -8.15 4.20
CA CYS A 232 1.07 -7.24 3.11
C CYS A 232 2.07 -7.27 1.95
N GLY A 233 3.34 -7.59 2.21
CA GLY A 233 4.40 -7.64 1.19
C GLY A 233 5.73 -7.09 1.71
N ILE A 234 6.58 -6.60 0.81
CA ILE A 234 7.86 -5.94 1.15
C ILE A 234 7.78 -4.48 0.71
N ASP A 235 8.11 -3.56 1.63
CA ASP A 235 8.22 -2.14 1.32
C ASP A 235 9.21 -1.94 0.16
N HIS A 236 8.93 -0.96 -0.66
CA HIS A 236 9.82 -0.60 -1.74
C HIS A 236 11.13 -0.01 -1.21
N ARG A 237 11.12 0.56 0.01
CA ARG A 237 12.29 1.09 0.71
C ARG A 237 13.04 0.02 1.50
N GLN A 238 14.32 0.28 1.71
CA GLN A 238 15.10 -0.39 2.74
C GLN A 238 14.94 0.37 4.06
N GLY A 239 15.10 -0.35 5.17
CA GLY A 239 15.17 0.29 6.49
C GLY A 239 16.51 0.97 6.70
N GLU A 240 16.66 1.57 7.87
CA GLU A 240 17.84 2.37 8.23
C GLU A 240 19.14 1.56 8.20
N ASN A 241 19.05 0.24 8.35
CA ASN A 241 20.19 -0.69 8.30
C ASN A 241 20.40 -1.27 6.88
N GLY A 242 19.73 -0.73 5.86
CA GLY A 242 19.80 -1.20 4.48
C GLY A 242 19.17 -2.58 4.29
N LYS A 243 18.33 -3.06 5.22
CA LYS A 243 17.66 -4.36 5.11
C LYS A 243 16.24 -4.22 4.55
N PRO A 244 15.68 -5.27 3.96
CA PRO A 244 14.29 -5.26 3.52
C PRO A 244 13.34 -4.98 4.69
N ILE A 245 12.26 -4.25 4.41
CA ILE A 245 11.16 -4.02 5.35
C ILE A 245 9.99 -4.91 4.94
N ILE A 246 9.56 -5.81 5.83
CA ILE A 246 8.33 -6.57 5.63
C ILE A 246 7.17 -5.74 6.18
N LEU A 247 6.10 -5.65 5.40
CA LEU A 247 4.87 -4.98 5.78
C LEU A 247 3.90 -6.00 6.36
N PHE A 248 3.52 -5.84 7.62
CA PHE A 248 2.43 -6.59 8.24
C PHE A 248 1.27 -5.66 8.55
N GLY A 249 0.03 -6.16 8.42
CA GLY A 249 -1.18 -5.39 8.65
C GLY A 249 -2.10 -6.08 9.64
N THR A 250 -2.98 -5.33 10.30
CA THR A 250 -4.16 -5.88 10.98
C THR A 250 -5.40 -5.17 10.48
N VAL A 251 -6.50 -5.92 10.41
CA VAL A 251 -7.84 -5.36 10.25
C VAL A 251 -8.55 -5.45 11.59
N GLY A 252 -9.15 -4.35 12.05
CA GLY A 252 -9.90 -4.33 13.31
C GLY A 252 -11.02 -5.38 13.32
N LYS A 253 -11.35 -5.90 14.51
CA LYS A 253 -12.31 -7.01 14.67
C LYS A 253 -13.68 -6.73 14.03
N ASP A 254 -14.11 -5.48 14.03
CA ASP A 254 -15.40 -5.02 13.49
C ASP A 254 -15.26 -4.23 12.17
N THR A 255 -14.04 -4.15 11.63
CA THR A 255 -13.75 -3.39 10.42
C THR A 255 -14.25 -4.15 9.19
N LYS A 256 -15.09 -3.48 8.41
CA LYS A 256 -15.59 -4.00 7.13
C LYS A 256 -14.56 -3.71 6.04
N VAL A 257 -14.09 -4.76 5.36
CA VAL A 257 -13.28 -4.63 4.15
C VAL A 257 -14.20 -4.68 2.94
N ALA A 258 -14.02 -3.75 2.01
CA ALA A 258 -14.72 -3.78 0.74
C ALA A 258 -14.32 -5.03 -0.08
N PRO A 259 -15.26 -5.67 -0.80
CA PRO A 259 -14.92 -6.71 -1.75
C PRO A 259 -13.81 -6.22 -2.68
N SER A 260 -12.86 -7.09 -2.99
CA SER A 260 -11.71 -6.75 -3.81
C SER A 260 -11.62 -7.69 -5.00
N LYS A 261 -11.23 -7.13 -6.15
CA LYS A 261 -11.08 -7.84 -7.41
C LYS A 261 -9.78 -7.43 -8.08
N ILE A 262 -8.87 -8.39 -8.17
CA ILE A 262 -7.62 -8.26 -8.92
C ILE A 262 -7.87 -8.72 -10.36
N THR A 263 -7.66 -7.82 -11.32
CA THR A 263 -7.92 -8.07 -12.74
C THR A 263 -6.88 -9.00 -13.34
N ASP A 264 -7.18 -9.55 -14.51
CA ASP A 264 -6.29 -10.36 -15.35
C ASP A 264 -5.10 -9.60 -15.95
N ALA A 265 -5.04 -8.28 -15.76
CA ALA A 265 -3.86 -7.45 -16.03
C ALA A 265 -2.59 -7.95 -15.29
N LEU A 266 -2.78 -8.72 -14.21
CA LEU A 266 -1.70 -9.38 -13.50
C LEU A 266 -1.63 -10.88 -13.81
N ALA A 267 -0.40 -11.41 -13.89
CA ALA A 267 -0.16 -12.83 -14.09
C ALA A 267 -0.86 -13.68 -13.00
N PRO A 268 -1.41 -14.88 -13.33
CA PRO A 268 -2.16 -15.71 -12.38
C PRO A 268 -1.42 -16.04 -11.07
N ALA A 269 -0.10 -16.19 -11.10
CA ALA A 269 0.70 -16.42 -9.90
C ALA A 269 0.69 -15.20 -8.97
N VAL A 270 0.89 -13.99 -9.52
CA VAL A 270 0.84 -12.73 -8.77
C VAL A 270 -0.57 -12.49 -8.21
N ARG A 271 -1.62 -12.75 -8.99
CA ARG A 271 -3.01 -12.62 -8.53
C ARG A 271 -3.30 -13.52 -7.33
N ARG A 272 -2.95 -14.81 -7.43
CA ARG A 272 -3.12 -15.75 -6.32
C ARG A 272 -2.34 -15.31 -5.10
N ASP A 273 -1.11 -14.86 -5.29
CA ASP A 273 -0.28 -14.38 -4.19
C ASP A 273 -0.92 -13.21 -3.46
N LEU A 274 -1.27 -12.15 -4.20
CA LEU A 274 -1.93 -10.97 -3.64
C LEU A 274 -3.30 -11.32 -3.02
N GLN A 275 -4.02 -12.32 -3.52
CA GLN A 275 -5.28 -12.80 -2.93
C GLN A 275 -5.11 -13.61 -1.63
N ILE A 276 -3.95 -14.24 -1.41
CA ILE A 276 -3.64 -15.05 -0.22
C ILE A 276 -3.12 -14.17 0.92
N LEU A 277 -2.37 -13.09 0.61
CA LEU A 277 -1.82 -12.15 1.59
C LEU A 277 -2.83 -11.63 2.65
N PRO A 278 -4.10 -11.33 2.32
CA PRO A 278 -5.11 -10.92 3.31
C PRO A 278 -5.82 -12.07 4.06
N ILE A 279 -5.47 -13.35 3.84
CA ILE A 279 -6.14 -14.51 4.45
C ILE A 279 -5.13 -15.34 5.27
N SER A 280 -5.43 -15.50 6.56
CA SER A 280 -4.66 -16.12 7.64
C SER A 280 -3.48 -17.04 7.21
N LEU A 281 -2.31 -16.75 7.78
CA LEU A 281 -1.00 -17.39 7.58
C LEU A 281 -0.66 -18.69 8.36
N PRO A 282 -1.56 -19.47 9.00
CA PRO A 282 -1.13 -20.68 9.73
C PRO A 282 -0.29 -21.65 8.88
N SER A 283 -0.46 -21.67 7.56
CA SER A 283 0.28 -22.56 6.66
C SER A 283 1.71 -22.10 6.30
N LEU A 284 2.04 -20.81 6.41
CA LEU A 284 3.38 -20.29 6.06
C LEU A 284 4.38 -20.43 7.22
N ALA A 285 3.92 -20.23 8.46
CA ALA A 285 4.74 -20.42 9.66
C ALA A 285 5.30 -21.85 9.77
N ILE A 286 4.52 -22.84 9.30
CA ILE A 286 4.92 -24.26 9.28
C ILE A 286 6.09 -24.50 8.32
N LYS A 287 6.17 -23.79 7.17
CA LYS A 287 7.29 -23.94 6.24
C LYS A 287 8.58 -23.30 6.75
N ILE A 288 8.49 -22.13 7.40
CA ILE A 288 9.66 -21.41 7.91
C ILE A 288 10.25 -22.09 9.17
N SER A 289 9.43 -22.83 9.92
CA SER A 289 9.83 -23.54 11.15
C SER A 289 10.56 -24.88 10.94
N THR A 290 10.73 -25.37 9.70
CA THR A 290 11.37 -26.68 9.48
C THR A 290 12.88 -26.57 9.27
N ARG A 291 13.62 -26.33 10.36
CA ARG A 291 14.90 -27.06 10.54
C ARG A 291 14.56 -28.34 11.32
N PRO A 292 14.97 -29.54 10.85
CA PRO A 292 14.97 -30.69 11.73
C PRO A 292 15.88 -30.33 12.91
N ALA A 293 15.41 -30.55 14.13
CA ALA A 293 16.29 -30.60 15.27
C ALA A 293 17.40 -31.60 14.90
N MET A 294 18.64 -31.12 14.74
CA MET A 294 19.77 -32.03 14.70
C MET A 294 19.81 -32.70 16.07
N VAL A 295 19.48 -33.99 16.06
CA VAL A 295 19.72 -34.93 17.16
C VAL A 295 21.23 -35.05 17.37
#